data_AF-A0A4P5W041-F1
#
_entry.id   AF-A0A4P5W041-F1
#
_cell.length_a   1.000
_cell.length_b   1.000
_cell.length_c   1.000
_cell.angle_alpha   90.00
_cell.angle_beta   90.00
_cell.angle_gamma   90.00
#
_symmetry.space_group_name_H-M   'P 1'
#
loop_
_entity.id
_entity.type
_entity.pdbx_description
1 polymer ?
#
loop_
_entity_poly.entity_id
_entity_poly.type
_entity_poly.pdbx_seq_one_letter_code
_entity_poly.pdbx_strand_id
1 'polypeptide(L)'
;MSRYLGEMRRWGLRDEVMIEARDDGGVDLLDPLFERLDRLDAATVERLDAGDSETMAALDARLLRANPVADAARRAAWYARLRPEPARPDAASGDVSAACEAAATLGWAEAWRSAERWRRFVEGGRAAGGVLGCGLRLDGLFPAALAEAAAEEAMTEAVFPLTAAVVSAHRAVVTATSPPALAATRALLDDAATRRIVGLALERPLDQGALHLNLWRLLPGERMAVHPDGSRYAATVAIGLNAGWNAEHGGAIAFGTPGAEGLAVHTRWLPHAGDTLVFAPGPTTWHAVEPPTRTRWTLSGWWFWPESSP
;
A
#
# COMPACT_ATOMS: atom_id res chain seq x y z
N MET A 1 5.41 15.53 17.64
CA MET A 1 4.32 14.60 18.03
C MET A 1 3.35 15.19 19.07
N SER A 2 3.82 15.78 20.18
CA SER A 2 2.92 16.34 21.22
C SER A 2 2.01 17.49 20.77
N ARG A 3 2.41 18.28 19.75
CA ARG A 3 1.63 19.43 19.27
C ARG A 3 0.42 19.00 18.44
N TYR A 4 0.61 18.06 17.52
CA TYR A 4 -0.43 17.61 16.59
C TYR A 4 -1.52 16.74 17.24
N LEU A 5 -1.19 15.92 18.23
CA LEU A 5 -2.22 15.20 19.02
C LEU A 5 -3.11 16.18 19.80
N GLY A 6 -2.57 17.33 20.21
CA GLY A 6 -3.33 18.40 20.85
C GLY A 6 -4.32 19.05 19.87
N GLU A 7 -3.88 19.30 18.63
CA GLU A 7 -4.68 19.91 17.57
C GLU A 7 -5.82 19.00 17.10
N MET A 8 -5.56 17.70 16.89
CA MET A 8 -6.60 16.71 16.55
C MET A 8 -7.74 16.69 17.58
N ARG A 9 -7.37 16.64 18.87
CA ARG A 9 -8.35 16.64 19.97
C ARG A 9 -9.10 17.97 20.07
N ARG A 10 -8.42 19.09 19.80
CA ARG A 10 -9.02 20.43 19.82
C ARG A 10 -10.13 20.58 18.78
N TRP A 11 -9.90 20.11 17.56
CA TRP A 11 -10.88 20.21 16.47
C TRP A 11 -11.88 19.05 16.47
N GLY A 12 -11.68 18.05 17.34
CA GLY A 12 -12.53 16.86 17.43
C GLY A 12 -12.46 16.01 16.16
N LEU A 13 -11.29 15.95 15.51
CA LEU A 13 -11.06 15.06 14.38
C LEU A 13 -11.13 13.59 14.84
N ARG A 14 -11.47 12.68 13.92
CA ARG A 14 -11.31 11.25 14.15
C ARG A 14 -9.84 10.91 14.40
N ASP A 15 -9.59 9.92 15.25
CA ASP A 15 -8.23 9.51 15.65
C ASP A 15 -7.35 9.08 14.49
N GLU A 16 -7.95 8.66 13.36
CA GLU A 16 -7.23 8.27 12.16
C GLU A 16 -6.90 9.41 11.18
N VAL A 17 -7.52 10.60 11.31
CA VAL A 17 -7.25 11.72 10.39
C VAL A 17 -5.91 12.36 10.76
N MET A 18 -5.01 12.48 9.78
CA MET A 18 -3.70 13.09 10.01
C MET A 18 -3.73 14.57 9.69
N ILE A 19 -2.84 15.31 10.34
CA ILE A 19 -2.66 16.76 10.18
C ILE A 19 -1.22 17.02 9.78
N GLU A 20 -1.02 17.75 8.68
CA GLU A 20 0.27 18.26 8.25
C GLU A 20 0.21 19.78 8.10
N ALA A 21 1.02 20.51 8.88
CA ALA A 21 1.11 21.96 8.75
C ALA A 21 1.93 22.36 7.52
N ARG A 22 1.53 23.44 6.87
CA ARG A 22 2.21 24.02 5.72
C ARG A 22 2.89 25.34 6.05
N ASP A 23 3.88 25.73 5.25
CA ASP A 23 4.62 26.98 5.41
C ASP A 23 3.74 28.24 5.26
N ASP A 24 2.63 28.14 4.54
CA ASP A 24 1.66 29.22 4.36
C ASP A 24 0.70 29.40 5.55
N GLY A 25 0.88 28.64 6.63
CA GLY A 25 -0.02 28.61 7.79
C GLY A 25 -1.29 27.78 7.58
N GLY A 26 -1.45 27.17 6.39
CA GLY A 26 -2.49 26.19 6.12
C GLY A 26 -2.17 24.82 6.70
N VAL A 27 -3.13 23.91 6.53
CA VAL A 27 -3.05 22.53 7.02
C VAL A 27 -3.62 21.57 5.98
N ASP A 28 -2.92 20.46 5.78
CA ASP A 28 -3.36 19.33 4.98
C ASP A 28 -3.90 18.24 5.93
N LEU A 29 -5.17 17.86 5.72
CA LEU A 29 -5.86 16.80 6.46
C LEU A 29 -5.94 15.53 5.61
N LEU A 30 -5.17 14.50 5.98
CA LEU A 30 -5.18 13.23 5.27
C LEU A 30 -6.12 12.25 5.98
N ASP A 31 -7.16 11.81 5.26
CA ASP A 31 -8.17 10.87 5.74
C ASP A 31 -7.88 9.46 5.18
N PRO A 32 -7.21 8.57 5.94
CA PRO A 32 -6.83 7.26 5.44
C PRO A 32 -8.01 6.29 5.31
N LEU A 33 -9.17 6.59 5.92
CA LEU A 33 -10.34 5.74 5.79
C LEU A 33 -10.96 5.87 4.39
N PHE A 34 -11.02 7.09 3.88
CA PHE A 34 -11.60 7.44 2.57
C PHE A 34 -10.55 7.83 1.53
N GLU A 35 -9.26 7.71 1.85
CA GLU A 35 -8.10 8.03 1.00
C GLU A 35 -8.16 9.43 0.37
N ARG A 36 -8.50 10.42 1.17
CA ARG A 36 -8.74 11.80 0.74
C ARG A 36 -7.75 12.76 1.38
N LEU A 37 -7.37 13.79 0.62
CA LEU A 37 -6.61 14.93 1.12
C LEU A 37 -7.49 16.18 1.11
N ASP A 38 -7.74 16.75 2.30
CA ASP A 38 -8.47 18.00 2.49
C ASP A 38 -7.48 19.11 2.82
N ARG A 39 -7.39 20.13 1.96
CA ARG A 39 -6.49 21.27 2.16
C ARG A 39 -7.23 22.45 2.77
N LEU A 40 -6.81 22.86 3.95
CA LEU A 40 -7.30 24.06 4.64
C LEU A 40 -6.29 25.19 4.46
N ASP A 41 -6.75 26.35 4.04
CA ASP A 41 -5.92 27.56 4.03
C ASP A 41 -5.78 28.15 5.44
N ALA A 42 -4.84 29.08 5.62
CA ALA A 42 -4.57 29.69 6.92
C ALA A 42 -5.82 30.34 7.55
N ALA A 43 -6.64 31.03 6.75
CA ALA A 43 -7.86 31.67 7.22
C ALA A 43 -8.88 30.64 7.75
N THR A 44 -8.98 29.48 7.10
CA THR A 44 -9.84 28.37 7.55
C THR A 44 -9.30 27.73 8.81
N VAL A 45 -7.98 27.58 8.95
CA VAL A 45 -7.34 27.10 10.19
C VAL A 45 -7.60 28.06 11.35
N GLU A 46 -7.48 29.37 11.14
CA GLU A 46 -7.80 30.39 12.15
C GLU A 46 -9.26 30.33 12.61
N ARG A 47 -10.21 30.19 11.67
CA ARG A 47 -11.63 30.00 12.00
C ARG A 47 -11.85 28.72 12.80
N LEU A 48 -11.21 27.62 12.41
CA LEU A 48 -11.32 26.34 13.09
C LEU A 48 -10.77 26.43 14.53
N ASP A 49 -9.66 27.14 14.72
CA ASP A 49 -9.06 27.42 16.01
C ASP A 49 -9.94 28.30 16.90
N ALA A 50 -10.69 29.23 16.31
CA ALA A 50 -11.69 30.03 16.99
C ALA A 50 -12.99 29.27 17.30
N GLY A 51 -13.12 28.01 16.86
CA GLY A 51 -14.32 27.20 17.06
C GLY A 51 -15.49 27.60 16.17
N ASP A 52 -15.22 28.15 14.98
CA ASP A 52 -16.24 28.56 14.01
C ASP A 52 -17.18 27.40 13.64
N SER A 53 -18.48 27.60 13.83
CA SER A 53 -19.48 26.55 13.67
C SER A 53 -19.66 26.11 12.22
N GLU A 54 -19.50 27.01 11.25
CA GLU A 54 -19.65 26.69 9.83
C GLU A 54 -18.49 25.82 9.35
N THR A 55 -17.26 26.18 9.73
CA THR A 55 -16.06 25.40 9.42
C THR A 55 -16.12 24.02 10.09
N MET A 56 -16.57 23.94 11.34
CA MET A 56 -16.81 22.66 12.03
C MET A 56 -17.87 21.79 11.32
N ALA A 57 -18.98 22.39 10.91
CA ALA A 57 -20.03 21.69 10.16
C ALA A 57 -19.52 21.20 8.79
N ALA A 58 -18.64 21.95 8.12
CA ALA A 58 -18.01 21.51 6.89
C ALA A 58 -17.11 20.27 7.10
N LEU A 59 -16.36 20.21 8.20
CA LEU A 59 -15.58 19.01 8.56
C LEU A 59 -16.48 17.82 8.91
N ASP A 60 -17.61 18.06 9.60
CA ASP A 60 -18.61 17.03 9.91
C ASP A 60 -19.27 16.47 8.64
N ALA A 61 -19.64 17.34 7.68
CA ALA A 61 -20.20 16.93 6.39
C ALA A 61 -19.22 16.09 5.56
N ARG A 62 -17.91 16.32 5.74
CA ARG A 62 -16.85 15.49 5.17
C ARG A 62 -16.54 14.26 6.00
N LEU A 63 -17.18 14.05 7.16
CA LEU A 63 -16.91 12.94 8.08
C LEU A 63 -15.49 12.94 8.65
N LEU A 64 -14.83 14.09 8.76
CA LEU A 64 -13.47 14.18 9.32
C LEU A 64 -13.48 14.20 10.86
N ARG A 65 -14.57 14.67 11.47
CA ARG A 65 -14.73 14.76 12.92
C ARG A 65 -15.30 13.48 13.54
N ALA A 66 -14.93 13.23 14.79
CA ALA A 66 -15.47 12.13 15.58
C ALA A 66 -16.92 12.42 15.97
N ASN A 67 -17.85 11.77 15.28
CA ASN A 67 -19.28 11.85 15.56
C ASN A 67 -19.98 10.52 15.19
N PRO A 68 -21.23 10.28 15.65
CA PRO A 68 -21.93 9.03 15.39
C PRO A 68 -22.11 8.67 13.90
N VAL A 69 -22.22 9.67 13.02
CA VAL A 69 -22.36 9.48 11.58
C VAL A 69 -21.03 9.01 10.97
N ALA A 70 -19.92 9.66 11.34
CA ALA A 70 -18.59 9.26 10.93
C ALA A 70 -18.22 7.87 11.46
N ASP A 71 -18.65 7.52 12.69
CA ASP A 71 -18.52 6.17 13.25
C ASP A 71 -19.32 5.12 12.46
N ALA A 72 -20.55 5.45 12.06
CA ALA A 72 -21.37 4.57 11.24
C ALA A 72 -20.73 4.38 9.85
N ALA A 73 -20.23 5.46 9.24
CA ALA A 73 -19.52 5.41 7.98
C ALA A 73 -18.21 4.62 8.09
N ARG A 74 -17.49 4.73 9.21
CA ARG A 74 -16.29 3.92 9.53
C ARG A 74 -16.60 2.44 9.61
N ARG A 75 -17.65 2.06 10.33
CA ARG A 75 -18.13 0.68 10.36
C ARG A 75 -18.53 0.21 8.97
N ALA A 76 -19.27 1.04 8.22
CA ALA A 76 -19.71 0.71 6.87
C ALA A 76 -18.52 0.53 5.90
N ALA A 77 -17.50 1.39 5.98
CA ALA A 77 -16.28 1.28 5.19
C ALA A 77 -15.51 0.00 5.55
N TRP A 78 -15.40 -0.32 6.84
CA TRP A 78 -14.84 -1.59 7.30
C TRP A 78 -15.63 -2.80 6.77
N TYR A 79 -16.95 -2.78 6.88
CA TYR A 79 -17.80 -3.83 6.33
C TYR A 79 -17.72 -3.91 4.81
N ALA A 80 -17.56 -2.78 4.12
CA ALA A 80 -17.35 -2.75 2.67
C ALA A 80 -16.02 -3.42 2.27
N ARG A 81 -14.95 -3.24 3.06
CA ARG A 81 -13.70 -3.97 2.89
C ARG A 81 -13.85 -5.49 3.11
N LEU A 82 -14.83 -5.88 3.93
CA LEU A 82 -15.19 -7.28 4.18
C LEU A 82 -16.23 -7.83 3.18
N ARG A 83 -16.78 -7.01 2.29
CA ARG A 83 -17.72 -7.50 1.28
C ARG A 83 -17.01 -8.48 0.36
N PRO A 84 -17.75 -9.48 -0.17
CA PRO A 84 -17.25 -10.31 -1.24
C PRO A 84 -16.70 -9.42 -2.36
N GLU A 85 -15.58 -9.85 -2.94
CA GLU A 85 -15.00 -9.19 -4.09
C GLU A 85 -16.05 -9.06 -5.21
N PRO A 86 -15.92 -8.04 -6.09
CA PRO A 86 -16.66 -8.04 -7.34
C PRO A 86 -16.53 -9.40 -8.03
N ALA A 87 -17.61 -9.85 -8.67
CA ALA A 87 -17.58 -11.11 -9.43
C ALA A 87 -16.37 -11.07 -10.35
N ARG A 88 -15.48 -12.05 -10.20
CA ARG A 88 -14.29 -12.14 -11.04
C ARG A 88 -14.79 -12.20 -12.48
N PRO A 89 -14.35 -11.30 -13.38
CA PRO A 89 -14.52 -11.59 -14.79
C PRO A 89 -13.89 -12.96 -15.04
N ASP A 90 -14.50 -13.74 -15.94
CA ASP A 90 -14.01 -15.08 -16.29
C ASP A 90 -12.49 -15.02 -16.40
N ALA A 91 -11.80 -15.80 -15.55
CA ALA A 91 -10.36 -15.68 -15.32
C ALA A 91 -9.68 -15.56 -16.68
N ALA A 92 -9.00 -14.42 -16.91
CA ALA A 92 -8.36 -14.16 -18.19
C ALA A 92 -7.45 -15.35 -18.53
N SER A 93 -7.90 -16.19 -19.44
CA SER A 93 -7.13 -17.25 -20.07
C SER A 93 -6.22 -16.57 -21.09
N GLY A 94 -5.27 -15.79 -20.58
CA GLY A 94 -4.29 -15.11 -21.41
C GLY A 94 -3.10 -16.01 -21.69
N ASP A 95 -2.62 -15.99 -22.93
CA ASP A 95 -1.31 -16.52 -23.25
C ASP A 95 -0.24 -15.71 -22.50
N VAL A 96 0.44 -16.38 -21.56
CA VAL A 96 1.55 -15.85 -20.77
C VAL A 96 2.78 -15.61 -21.65
N SER A 97 2.89 -16.29 -22.79
CA SER A 97 4.04 -16.19 -23.70
C SER A 97 4.18 -14.79 -24.29
N ALA A 98 3.10 -14.24 -24.86
CA ALA A 98 3.08 -12.87 -25.36
C ALA A 98 3.42 -11.83 -24.27
N ALA A 99 3.01 -12.09 -23.03
CA ALA A 99 3.33 -11.22 -21.91
C ALA A 99 4.83 -11.32 -21.53
N CYS A 100 5.40 -12.53 -21.52
CA CYS A 100 6.84 -12.75 -21.26
C CYS A 100 7.75 -12.14 -22.33
N GLU A 101 7.33 -12.18 -23.61
CA GLU A 101 8.05 -11.50 -24.70
C GLU A 101 8.12 -9.99 -24.46
N ALA A 102 7.01 -9.38 -24.04
CA ALA A 102 7.01 -7.97 -23.66
C ALA A 102 7.85 -7.71 -22.40
N ALA A 103 7.87 -8.61 -21.41
CA ALA A 103 8.71 -8.46 -20.23
C ALA A 103 10.22 -8.55 -20.51
N ALA A 104 10.63 -9.18 -21.60
CA ALA A 104 12.04 -9.22 -21.99
C ALA A 104 12.62 -7.82 -22.26
N THR A 105 11.79 -6.86 -22.67
CA THR A 105 12.21 -5.47 -22.91
C THR A 105 12.20 -4.62 -21.63
N LEU A 106 11.58 -5.10 -20.54
CA LEU A 106 11.46 -4.41 -19.25
C LEU A 106 12.68 -4.60 -18.33
N GLY A 107 13.70 -5.32 -18.78
CA GLY A 107 14.92 -5.55 -18.01
C GLY A 107 14.77 -6.52 -16.84
N TRP A 108 13.62 -7.18 -16.69
CA TRP A 108 13.38 -8.19 -15.65
C TRP A 108 14.47 -9.25 -15.60
N ALA A 109 14.72 -9.84 -14.43
CA ALA A 109 15.71 -10.91 -14.34
C ALA A 109 15.37 -12.06 -15.30
N GLU A 110 16.42 -12.66 -15.85
CA GLU A 110 16.32 -13.68 -16.89
C GLU A 110 15.38 -14.83 -16.52
N ALA A 111 15.40 -15.25 -15.24
CA ALA A 111 14.52 -16.30 -14.74
C ALA A 111 13.03 -16.01 -15.01
N TRP A 112 12.60 -14.75 -14.91
CA TRP A 112 11.21 -14.33 -15.08
C TRP A 112 10.84 -13.97 -16.52
N ARG A 113 11.73 -14.19 -17.48
CA ARG A 113 11.43 -14.07 -18.93
C ARG A 113 10.88 -15.37 -19.53
N SER A 114 10.82 -16.45 -18.73
CA SER A 114 10.35 -17.76 -19.18
C SER A 114 8.84 -17.93 -18.95
N ALA A 115 8.08 -18.12 -20.03
CA ALA A 115 6.65 -18.42 -19.96
C ALA A 115 6.36 -19.70 -19.14
N GLU A 116 7.21 -20.71 -19.27
CA GLU A 116 7.09 -21.96 -18.51
C GLU A 116 7.28 -21.75 -17.00
N ARG A 117 8.21 -20.87 -16.60
CA ARG A 117 8.38 -20.52 -15.18
C ARG A 117 7.13 -19.84 -14.64
N TRP A 118 6.61 -18.85 -15.37
CA TRP A 118 5.36 -18.19 -14.99
C TRP A 118 4.20 -19.17 -14.91
N ARG A 119 4.03 -20.04 -15.91
CA ARG A 119 3.00 -21.08 -15.88
C ARG A 119 3.09 -21.94 -14.62
N ARG A 120 4.27 -22.48 -14.30
CA ARG A 120 4.49 -23.28 -13.08
C ARG A 120 4.25 -22.48 -11.81
N PHE A 121 4.63 -21.21 -11.80
CA PHE A 121 4.43 -20.32 -10.67
C PHE A 121 2.94 -20.10 -10.39
N VAL A 122 2.16 -19.81 -11.43
CA VAL A 122 0.70 -19.66 -11.34
C VAL A 122 0.02 -20.96 -10.94
N GLU A 123 0.40 -22.09 -11.56
CA GLU A 123 -0.13 -23.42 -11.21
C GLU A 123 0.19 -23.81 -9.77
N GLY A 124 1.42 -23.56 -9.31
CA GLY A 124 1.82 -23.79 -7.93
C GLY A 124 1.04 -22.94 -6.93
N GLY A 125 0.83 -21.65 -7.26
CA GLY A 125 0.00 -20.74 -6.46
C GLY A 125 -1.46 -21.19 -6.37
N ARG A 126 -2.03 -21.71 -7.47
CA ARG A 126 -3.38 -22.30 -7.47
C ARG A 126 -3.46 -23.55 -6.60
N ALA A 127 -2.51 -24.48 -6.78
CA ALA A 127 -2.48 -25.75 -6.06
C ALA A 127 -2.32 -25.57 -4.55
N ALA A 128 -1.65 -24.50 -4.10
CA ALA A 128 -1.46 -24.16 -2.69
C ALA A 128 -2.72 -23.58 -2.00
N GLY A 129 -3.91 -23.70 -2.61
CA GLY A 129 -5.15 -23.14 -2.06
C GLY A 129 -5.40 -21.68 -2.46
N GLY A 130 -4.70 -21.23 -3.49
CA GLY A 130 -4.88 -19.93 -4.10
C GLY A 130 -3.83 -18.91 -3.69
N VAL A 131 -3.45 -18.14 -4.70
CA VAL A 131 -2.77 -16.84 -4.72
C VAL A 131 -3.38 -15.78 -3.76
N LEU A 132 -4.47 -16.13 -3.07
CA LEU A 132 -5.40 -15.27 -2.36
C LEU A 132 -5.24 -15.31 -0.84
N GLY A 133 -4.44 -16.23 -0.29
CA GLY A 133 -4.17 -16.31 1.16
C GLY A 133 -2.72 -16.01 1.54
N CYS A 134 -1.77 -16.26 0.63
CA CYS A 134 -0.34 -16.03 0.83
C CYS A 134 0.18 -15.25 -0.38
N GLY A 135 0.81 -14.10 -0.17
CA GLY A 135 1.34 -13.35 -1.30
C GLY A 135 2.37 -14.14 -2.11
N LEU A 136 2.40 -13.86 -3.40
CA LEU A 136 3.30 -14.42 -4.39
C LEU A 136 4.66 -13.73 -4.28
N ARG A 137 5.66 -14.53 -3.89
CA ARG A 137 7.05 -14.10 -3.81
C ARG A 137 7.72 -14.25 -5.18
N LEU A 138 8.17 -13.13 -5.72
CA LEU A 138 8.81 -12.99 -7.03
C LEU A 138 10.26 -12.55 -6.83
N ASP A 139 11.10 -13.48 -6.42
CA ASP A 139 12.51 -13.23 -6.09
C ASP A 139 13.29 -12.70 -7.28
N GLY A 140 13.90 -11.53 -7.11
CA GLY A 140 14.67 -10.87 -8.16
C GLY A 140 13.87 -10.55 -9.42
N LEU A 141 12.54 -10.35 -9.33
CA LEU A 141 11.77 -9.86 -10.48
C LEU A 141 12.32 -8.53 -11.00
N PHE A 142 12.60 -7.61 -10.08
CA PHE A 142 13.18 -6.31 -10.39
C PHE A 142 14.66 -6.45 -10.74
N PRO A 143 15.14 -5.68 -11.74
CA PRO A 143 16.56 -5.61 -12.02
C PRO A 143 17.31 -5.18 -10.75
N ALA A 144 18.34 -5.96 -10.36
CA ALA A 144 19.10 -5.69 -9.13
C ALA A 144 19.65 -4.26 -9.09
N ALA A 145 20.20 -3.78 -10.21
CA ALA A 145 20.71 -2.40 -10.33
C ALA A 145 19.63 -1.33 -10.11
N LEU A 146 18.38 -1.57 -10.56
CA LEU A 146 17.28 -0.64 -10.32
C LEU A 146 16.85 -0.67 -8.85
N ALA A 147 16.81 -1.86 -8.22
CA ALA A 147 16.48 -2.00 -6.81
C ALA A 147 17.53 -1.35 -5.90
N GLU A 148 18.82 -1.47 -6.24
CA GLU A 148 19.92 -0.80 -5.55
C GLU A 148 19.81 0.72 -5.68
N ALA A 149 19.66 1.25 -6.90
CA ALA A 149 19.50 2.69 -7.12
C ALA A 149 18.25 3.26 -6.42
N ALA A 150 17.12 2.54 -6.45
CA ALA A 150 15.90 2.93 -5.75
C ALA A 150 16.09 2.92 -4.22
N ALA A 151 16.87 1.98 -3.68
CA ALA A 151 17.19 1.94 -2.26
C ALA A 151 18.08 3.12 -1.84
N GLU A 152 19.07 3.49 -2.66
CA GLU A 152 19.91 4.67 -2.41
C GLU A 152 19.09 5.96 -2.41
N GLU A 153 18.26 6.17 -3.45
CA GLU A 153 17.39 7.35 -3.56
C GLU A 153 16.39 7.41 -2.40
N ALA A 154 15.79 6.28 -2.02
CA ALA A 154 14.86 6.19 -0.90
C ALA A 154 15.44 6.73 0.41
N MET A 155 16.73 6.50 0.68
CA MET A 155 17.38 7.00 1.91
C MET A 155 17.51 8.53 1.95
N THR A 156 17.44 9.19 0.80
CA THR A 156 17.54 10.65 0.68
C THR A 156 16.18 11.34 0.51
N GLU A 157 15.14 10.58 0.19
CA GLU A 157 13.79 11.10 -0.05
C GLU A 157 13.14 11.63 1.24
N ALA A 158 12.44 12.76 1.12
CA ALA A 158 11.67 13.31 2.22
C ALA A 158 10.45 12.43 2.51
N VAL A 159 10.45 11.75 3.67
CA VAL A 159 9.34 10.91 4.13
C VAL A 159 8.70 11.48 5.39
N PHE A 160 7.37 11.55 5.39
CA PHE A 160 6.59 12.21 6.43
C PHE A 160 6.00 11.19 7.40
N PRO A 161 5.98 11.48 8.71
CA PRO A 161 5.43 10.55 9.69
C PRO A 161 3.94 10.29 9.44
N LEU A 162 3.57 9.02 9.42
CA LEU A 162 2.22 8.50 9.40
C LEU A 162 1.96 7.72 10.69
N THR A 163 1.20 8.31 11.60
CA THR A 163 0.78 7.65 12.85
C THR A 163 -0.74 7.63 12.92
N ALA A 164 -1.31 6.43 12.85
CA ALA A 164 -2.72 6.12 12.94
C ALA A 164 -2.92 4.81 13.72
N ALA A 165 -4.16 4.44 14.05
CA ALA A 165 -4.47 3.22 14.81
C ALA A 165 -3.87 1.94 14.20
N VAL A 166 -3.79 1.88 12.87
CA VAL A 166 -3.32 0.71 12.12
C VAL A 166 -1.92 0.86 11.53
N VAL A 167 -1.31 2.05 11.55
CA VAL A 167 0.01 2.28 10.96
C VAL A 167 0.82 3.24 11.82
N SER A 168 2.05 2.87 12.14
CA SER A 168 3.10 3.76 12.63
C SER A 168 4.27 3.58 11.66
N ALA A 169 4.54 4.57 10.83
CA ALA A 169 5.61 4.55 9.83
C ALA A 169 5.91 5.97 9.34
N HIS A 170 6.81 6.11 8.37
CA HIS A 170 6.94 7.28 7.52
C HIS A 170 6.62 6.93 6.07
N ARG A 171 6.04 7.89 5.34
CA ARG A 171 5.54 7.69 3.97
C ARG A 171 5.93 8.86 3.06
N ALA A 172 6.24 8.55 1.82
CA ALA A 172 6.18 9.47 0.68
C ALA A 172 5.39 8.83 -0.46
N VAL A 173 4.71 9.63 -1.27
CA VAL A 173 4.05 9.16 -2.50
C VAL A 173 5.08 9.16 -3.62
N VAL A 174 5.18 8.06 -4.36
CA VAL A 174 6.08 7.97 -5.52
C VAL A 174 5.31 8.41 -6.76
N THR A 175 5.80 9.44 -7.42
CA THR A 175 5.19 10.06 -8.61
C THR A 175 6.17 10.04 -9.78
N ALA A 176 5.74 10.56 -10.93
CA ALA A 176 6.62 10.76 -12.08
C ALA A 176 7.72 11.82 -11.85
N THR A 177 7.59 12.64 -10.80
CA THR A 177 8.57 13.69 -10.43
C THR A 177 9.44 13.29 -9.25
N SER A 178 9.27 12.07 -8.72
CA SER A 178 10.19 11.50 -7.73
C SER A 178 11.60 11.29 -8.31
N PRO A 179 12.61 11.02 -7.47
CA PRO A 179 13.94 10.65 -7.93
C PRO A 179 13.95 9.57 -9.05
N PRO A 180 14.93 9.63 -9.98
CA PRO A 180 14.88 8.85 -11.22
C PRO A 180 14.65 7.34 -11.06
N ALA A 181 15.33 6.66 -10.13
CA ALA A 181 15.15 5.23 -9.92
C ALA A 181 13.79 4.90 -9.28
N LEU A 182 13.29 5.73 -8.36
CA LEU A 182 11.93 5.60 -7.81
C LEU A 182 10.86 5.80 -8.90
N ALA A 183 10.99 6.84 -9.73
CA ALA A 183 10.10 7.11 -10.85
C ALA A 183 10.15 5.99 -11.91
N ALA A 184 11.34 5.47 -12.23
CA ALA A 184 11.52 4.33 -13.12
C ALA A 184 10.89 3.04 -12.55
N THR A 185 11.00 2.82 -11.24
CA THR A 185 10.34 1.68 -10.58
C THR A 185 8.83 1.79 -10.67
N ARG A 186 8.26 2.99 -10.47
CA ARG A 186 6.83 3.25 -10.69
C ARG A 186 6.45 2.97 -12.14
N ALA A 187 7.20 3.50 -13.11
CA ALA A 187 6.92 3.31 -14.53
C ALA A 187 6.97 1.82 -14.94
N LEU A 188 7.92 1.06 -14.41
CA LEU A 188 8.02 -0.39 -14.62
C LEU A 188 6.81 -1.14 -14.09
N LEU A 189 6.33 -0.80 -12.88
CA LEU A 189 5.12 -1.39 -12.29
C LEU A 189 3.84 -0.98 -13.02
N ASP A 190 3.81 0.23 -13.56
CA ASP A 190 2.70 0.80 -14.33
C ASP A 190 2.80 0.47 -15.83
N ASP A 191 3.75 -0.38 -16.23
CA ASP A 191 3.85 -0.84 -17.61
C ASP A 191 2.74 -1.87 -17.91
N ALA A 192 2.19 -1.82 -19.13
CA ALA A 192 1.10 -2.68 -19.55
C ALA A 192 1.46 -4.17 -19.50
N ALA A 193 2.71 -4.54 -19.82
CA ALA A 193 3.16 -5.93 -19.75
C ALA A 193 3.32 -6.39 -18.30
N THR A 194 3.86 -5.53 -17.41
CA THR A 194 3.90 -5.82 -15.97
C THR A 194 2.50 -6.06 -15.43
N ARG A 195 1.56 -5.14 -15.68
CA ARG A 195 0.16 -5.29 -15.23
C ARG A 195 -0.48 -6.55 -15.78
N ARG A 196 -0.25 -6.88 -17.06
CA ARG A 196 -0.77 -8.11 -17.67
C ARG A 196 -0.22 -9.37 -16.98
N ILE A 197 1.08 -9.46 -16.75
CA ILE A 197 1.69 -10.65 -16.14
C ILE A 197 1.26 -10.80 -14.69
N VAL A 198 1.35 -9.73 -13.89
CA VAL A 198 0.90 -9.75 -12.49
C VAL A 198 -0.59 -10.05 -12.42
N GLY A 199 -1.38 -9.49 -13.33
CA GLY A 199 -2.80 -9.78 -13.45
C GLY A 199 -3.09 -11.24 -13.75
N LEU A 200 -2.38 -11.84 -14.71
CA LEU A 200 -2.50 -13.28 -14.99
C LEU A 200 -2.09 -14.13 -13.78
N ALA A 201 -1.03 -13.74 -13.06
CA ALA A 201 -0.58 -14.47 -11.88
C ALA A 201 -1.57 -14.38 -10.72
N LEU A 202 -2.24 -13.24 -10.56
CA LEU A 202 -3.25 -13.00 -9.53
C LEU A 202 -4.67 -13.40 -9.94
N GLU A 203 -4.88 -13.77 -11.20
CA GLU A 203 -6.20 -13.93 -11.84
C GLU A 203 -7.07 -12.66 -11.74
N ARG A 204 -6.45 -11.50 -12.02
CA ARG A 204 -7.07 -10.18 -11.95
C ARG A 204 -6.83 -9.37 -13.22
N PRO A 205 -7.84 -8.64 -13.73
CA PRO A 205 -7.64 -7.65 -14.78
C PRO A 205 -6.96 -6.41 -14.19
N LEU A 206 -5.65 -6.26 -14.40
CA LEU A 206 -4.90 -5.06 -13.98
C LEU A 206 -4.61 -4.12 -15.15
N ASP A 207 -4.98 -4.48 -16.37
CA ASP A 207 -4.65 -3.78 -17.61
C ASP A 207 -5.11 -2.30 -17.62
N GLN A 208 -6.22 -2.00 -16.95
CA GLN A 208 -6.83 -0.66 -16.87
C GLN A 208 -6.73 0.00 -15.48
N GLY A 209 -6.09 -0.66 -14.51
CA GLY A 209 -5.97 -0.13 -13.15
C GLY A 209 -4.88 0.93 -13.05
N ALA A 210 -5.18 2.08 -12.44
CA ALA A 210 -4.14 3.04 -12.05
C ALA A 210 -3.26 2.43 -10.95
N LEU A 211 -1.97 2.77 -10.92
CA LEU A 211 -1.06 2.42 -9.83
C LEU A 211 -0.85 3.61 -8.90
N HIS A 212 -1.14 3.40 -7.60
CA HIS A 212 -0.65 4.26 -6.53
C HIS A 212 0.54 3.56 -5.85
N LEU A 213 1.72 4.19 -5.85
CA LEU A 213 2.93 3.66 -5.23
C LEU A 213 3.40 4.57 -4.11
N ASN A 214 3.82 3.97 -2.99
CA ASN A 214 4.34 4.68 -1.83
C ASN A 214 5.71 4.15 -1.45
N LEU A 215 6.57 5.05 -0.99
CA LEU A 215 7.78 4.72 -0.27
C LEU A 215 7.48 4.72 1.22
N TRP A 216 7.78 3.60 1.87
CA TRP A 216 7.61 3.40 3.30
C TRP A 216 8.98 3.30 3.98
N ARG A 217 9.13 4.04 5.07
CA ARG A 217 10.22 3.88 6.04
C ARG A 217 9.63 3.50 7.39
N LEU A 218 10.05 2.37 7.92
CA LEU A 218 9.75 1.98 9.31
C LEU A 218 11.03 2.06 10.12
N LEU A 219 11.01 2.86 11.18
CA LEU A 219 12.03 2.92 12.21
C LEU A 219 11.90 1.72 13.18
N PRO A 220 12.89 1.46 14.04
CA PRO A 220 12.78 0.38 15.03
C PRO A 220 11.51 0.49 15.88
N GLY A 221 10.73 -0.59 15.97
CA GLY A 221 9.47 -0.65 16.73
C GLY A 221 8.22 -0.13 16.00
N GLU A 222 8.38 0.55 14.86
CA GLU A 222 7.28 0.96 13.99
C GLU A 222 6.63 -0.23 13.29
N ARG A 223 5.34 -0.15 12.93
CA ARG A 223 4.57 -1.32 12.48
C ARG A 223 3.34 -0.94 11.67
N MET A 224 2.77 -1.92 11.00
CA MET A 224 1.39 -1.86 10.51
C MET A 224 0.59 -2.97 11.19
N ALA A 225 -0.47 -2.62 11.91
CA ALA A 225 -1.32 -3.55 12.64
C ALA A 225 -2.08 -4.49 11.67
N VAL A 226 -2.79 -5.46 12.22
CA VAL A 226 -3.55 -6.44 11.41
C VAL A 226 -4.65 -5.74 10.61
N HIS A 227 -4.60 -5.87 9.29
CA HIS A 227 -5.60 -5.32 8.38
C HIS A 227 -5.70 -6.13 7.08
N PRO A 228 -6.84 -6.03 6.38
CA PRO A 228 -6.91 -6.25 4.94
C PRO A 228 -6.68 -4.91 4.21
N ASP A 229 -6.08 -4.95 3.02
CA ASP A 229 -5.99 -3.74 2.17
C ASP A 229 -7.38 -3.33 1.66
N GLY A 230 -8.32 -4.27 1.56
CA GLY A 230 -9.72 -4.02 1.19
C GLY A 230 -10.03 -4.30 -0.28
N SER A 231 -11.31 -4.38 -0.60
CA SER A 231 -11.85 -4.83 -1.90
C SER A 231 -11.74 -3.80 -3.03
N ARG A 232 -11.31 -2.57 -2.74
CA ARG A 232 -11.13 -1.48 -3.73
C ARG A 232 -9.96 -1.75 -4.67
N TYR A 233 -8.95 -2.47 -4.20
CA TYR A 233 -7.75 -2.73 -4.98
C TYR A 233 -7.89 -4.09 -5.67
N ALA A 234 -7.44 -4.15 -6.92
CA ALA A 234 -7.36 -5.38 -7.68
C ALA A 234 -6.11 -6.19 -7.27
N ALA A 235 -5.03 -5.51 -6.90
CA ALA A 235 -3.77 -6.12 -6.50
C ALA A 235 -2.92 -5.20 -5.63
N THR A 236 -2.13 -5.78 -4.73
CA THR A 236 -1.09 -5.13 -3.94
C THR A 236 0.27 -5.61 -4.41
N VAL A 237 1.25 -4.70 -4.42
CA VAL A 237 2.67 -4.99 -4.63
C VAL A 237 3.50 -4.41 -3.49
N ALA A 238 4.52 -5.14 -3.07
CA ALA A 238 5.59 -4.64 -2.20
C ALA A 238 6.96 -5.05 -2.74
N ILE A 239 7.93 -4.13 -2.73
CA ILE A 239 9.31 -4.35 -3.16
C ILE A 239 10.23 -4.02 -1.98
N GLY A 240 11.07 -4.97 -1.61
CA GLY A 240 12.05 -4.78 -0.55
C GLY A 240 13.22 -3.94 -1.05
N LEU A 241 13.70 -3.02 -0.20
CA LEU A 241 14.82 -2.14 -0.49
C LEU A 241 15.97 -2.31 0.51
N ASN A 242 16.03 -3.47 1.20
CA ASN A 242 16.96 -3.65 2.32
C ASN A 242 18.02 -4.73 2.03
N ALA A 243 19.26 -4.28 1.84
CA ALA A 243 20.40 -5.18 1.71
C ALA A 243 20.62 -5.99 3.01
N GLY A 244 20.88 -7.29 2.85
CA GLY A 244 21.18 -8.20 3.96
C GLY A 244 20.06 -8.30 5.02
N TRP A 245 18.79 -8.04 4.66
CA TRP A 245 17.68 -8.29 5.58
C TRP A 245 17.61 -9.79 5.93
N ASN A 246 17.05 -10.13 7.08
CA ASN A 246 16.85 -11.52 7.51
C ASN A 246 15.74 -11.55 8.58
N ALA A 247 15.40 -12.74 9.09
CA ALA A 247 14.31 -12.89 10.05
C ALA A 247 14.55 -12.18 11.41
N GLU A 248 15.80 -12.08 11.87
CA GLU A 248 16.14 -11.44 13.16
C GLU A 248 15.91 -9.93 13.13
N HIS A 249 15.87 -9.34 11.94
CA HIS A 249 15.60 -7.92 11.77
C HIS A 249 14.11 -7.55 11.90
N GLY A 250 13.21 -8.54 11.99
CA GLY A 250 11.76 -8.31 11.99
C GLY A 250 11.29 -7.67 10.67
N GLY A 251 10.26 -6.81 10.74
CA GLY A 251 9.84 -6.04 9.57
C GLY A 251 9.17 -6.86 8.46
N ALA A 252 8.80 -8.12 8.71
CA ALA A 252 8.18 -8.95 7.69
C ALA A 252 6.76 -8.44 7.37
N ILE A 253 6.33 -8.60 6.12
CA ILE A 253 4.90 -8.63 5.82
C ILE A 253 4.43 -10.03 6.18
N ALA A 254 3.66 -10.14 7.26
CA ALA A 254 3.16 -11.40 7.81
C ALA A 254 1.70 -11.60 7.39
N PHE A 255 1.40 -12.74 6.76
CA PHE A 255 0.05 -13.16 6.42
C PHE A 255 -0.42 -14.21 7.41
N GLY A 256 -1.69 -14.13 7.79
CA GLY A 256 -2.24 -15.01 8.81
C GLY A 256 -3.76 -14.96 8.91
N THR A 257 -4.28 -15.70 9.88
CA THR A 257 -5.69 -15.59 10.29
C THR A 257 -5.79 -14.71 11.52
N PRO A 258 -6.67 -13.68 11.54
CA PRO A 258 -6.86 -12.88 12.74
C PRO A 258 -7.48 -13.72 13.87
N GLY A 259 -6.98 -13.54 15.09
CA GLY A 259 -7.43 -14.21 16.30
C GLY A 259 -7.39 -13.27 17.52
N ALA A 260 -7.78 -13.79 18.69
CA ALA A 260 -7.88 -12.99 19.91
C ALA A 260 -6.54 -12.35 20.35
N GLU A 261 -5.42 -12.98 20.03
CA GLU A 261 -4.07 -12.53 20.40
C GLU A 261 -3.33 -11.79 19.27
N GLY A 262 -4.01 -11.49 18.15
CA GLY A 262 -3.41 -10.84 16.99
C GLY A 262 -3.49 -11.71 15.73
N LEU A 263 -2.39 -11.85 15.00
CA LEU A 263 -2.35 -12.58 13.74
C LEU A 263 -1.71 -13.95 13.93
N ALA A 264 -2.46 -15.03 13.69
CA ALA A 264 -1.90 -16.38 13.59
C ALA A 264 -1.16 -16.52 12.25
N VAL A 265 0.14 -16.19 12.26
CA VAL A 265 0.98 -16.09 11.07
C VAL A 265 1.26 -17.48 10.48
N HIS A 266 0.96 -17.65 9.19
CA HIS A 266 1.36 -18.84 8.42
C HIS A 266 2.48 -18.55 7.42
N THR A 267 2.59 -17.29 6.94
CA THR A 267 3.57 -16.91 5.92
C THR A 267 4.20 -15.57 6.25
N ARG A 268 5.52 -15.45 6.03
CA ARG A 268 6.26 -14.19 6.14
C ARG A 268 6.99 -13.91 4.85
N TRP A 269 6.92 -12.66 4.41
CA TRP A 269 7.79 -12.13 3.36
C TRP A 269 8.75 -11.11 3.97
N LEU A 270 10.03 -11.28 3.68
CA LEU A 270 11.11 -10.40 4.15
C LEU A 270 11.47 -9.38 3.06
N PRO A 271 11.65 -8.10 3.41
CA PRO A 271 11.86 -7.02 2.45
C PRO A 271 13.32 -6.93 1.96
N HIS A 272 13.88 -8.03 1.45
CA HIS A 272 15.20 -8.03 0.83
C HIS A 272 15.23 -7.13 -0.41
N ALA A 273 16.38 -6.50 -0.67
CA ALA A 273 16.57 -5.67 -1.85
C ALA A 273 16.20 -6.41 -3.15
N GLY A 274 15.21 -5.89 -3.90
CA GLY A 274 14.76 -6.42 -5.18
C GLY A 274 13.76 -7.57 -5.10
N ASP A 275 13.56 -8.16 -3.93
CA ASP A 275 12.48 -9.15 -3.74
C ASP A 275 11.14 -8.44 -3.86
N THR A 276 10.20 -9.12 -4.52
CA THR A 276 8.85 -8.60 -4.75
C THR A 276 7.82 -9.53 -4.17
N LEU A 277 6.80 -8.94 -3.58
CA LEU A 277 5.60 -9.59 -3.10
C LEU A 277 4.43 -9.01 -3.88
N VAL A 278 3.61 -9.86 -4.49
CA VAL A 278 2.31 -9.43 -5.05
C VAL A 278 1.19 -10.28 -4.47
N PHE A 279 0.04 -9.70 -4.20
CA PHE A 279 -1.13 -10.46 -3.77
C PHE A 279 -2.42 -9.79 -4.19
N ALA A 280 -3.48 -10.59 -4.32
CA ALA A 280 -4.82 -10.05 -4.52
C ALA A 280 -5.46 -9.77 -3.16
N PRO A 281 -5.73 -8.50 -2.81
CA PRO A 281 -6.35 -8.17 -1.55
C PRO A 281 -7.83 -8.59 -1.57
N GLY A 282 -8.29 -9.11 -0.45
CA GLY A 282 -9.64 -9.63 -0.27
C GLY A 282 -10.02 -9.71 1.21
N PRO A 283 -11.26 -10.11 1.51
CA PRO A 283 -11.78 -10.16 2.89
C PRO A 283 -11.05 -11.17 3.79
N THR A 284 -10.28 -12.08 3.19
CA THR A 284 -9.49 -13.12 3.88
C THR A 284 -7.99 -12.87 3.84
N THR A 285 -7.52 -11.84 3.13
CA THR A 285 -6.08 -11.57 2.93
C THR A 285 -5.56 -10.67 4.05
N TRP A 286 -5.64 -11.18 5.27
CA TRP A 286 -5.19 -10.46 6.47
C TRP A 286 -3.68 -10.50 6.57
N HIS A 287 -3.12 -9.32 6.85
CA HIS A 287 -1.69 -9.20 7.05
C HIS A 287 -1.35 -8.07 8.03
N ALA A 288 -0.09 -8.05 8.44
CA ALA A 288 0.50 -7.01 9.27
C ALA A 288 1.95 -6.79 8.82
N VAL A 289 2.51 -5.64 9.14
CA VAL A 289 3.97 -5.41 9.04
C VAL A 289 4.53 -5.47 10.45
N GLU A 290 5.31 -6.52 10.71
CA GLU A 290 5.94 -6.75 12.01
C GLU A 290 6.92 -5.61 12.35
N PRO A 291 7.13 -5.31 13.65
CA PRO A 291 8.10 -4.29 14.02
C PRO A 291 9.52 -4.67 13.59
N PRO A 292 10.28 -3.79 12.91
CA PRO A 292 11.67 -4.07 12.62
C PRO A 292 12.56 -3.66 13.79
N THR A 293 13.76 -4.22 13.87
CA THR A 293 14.79 -3.86 14.85
C THR A 293 15.78 -2.81 14.33
N ARG A 294 15.76 -2.55 13.02
CA ARG A 294 16.52 -1.50 12.33
C ARG A 294 15.64 -0.80 11.29
N THR A 295 16.13 0.29 10.69
CA THR A 295 15.36 1.00 9.67
C THR A 295 15.06 0.10 8.47
N ARG A 296 13.78 0.00 8.10
CA ARG A 296 13.25 -0.80 6.99
C ARG A 296 12.67 0.11 5.92
N TRP A 297 13.07 -0.10 4.68
CA TRP A 297 12.54 0.58 3.50
C TRP A 297 11.77 -0.37 2.59
N THR A 298 10.65 0.07 2.05
CA THR A 298 9.83 -0.74 1.12
C THR A 298 9.06 0.18 0.20
N LEU A 299 8.97 -0.19 -1.08
CA LEU A 299 7.97 0.39 -1.97
C LEU A 299 6.72 -0.47 -1.89
N SER A 300 5.57 0.11 -1.58
CA SER A 300 4.30 -0.62 -1.58
C SER A 300 3.23 0.16 -2.31
N GLY A 301 2.46 -0.52 -3.14
CA GLY A 301 1.47 0.10 -3.99
C GLY A 301 0.30 -0.80 -4.32
N TRP A 302 -0.71 -0.20 -4.91
CA TRP A 302 -1.99 -0.84 -5.24
C TRP A 302 -2.39 -0.50 -6.66
N TRP A 303 -2.78 -1.54 -7.41
CA TRP A 303 -3.54 -1.37 -8.64
C TRP A 303 -5.02 -1.37 -8.30
N PHE A 304 -5.75 -0.38 -8.80
CA PHE A 304 -7.18 -0.23 -8.55
C PHE A 304 -8.00 -1.06 -9.54
N TRP A 305 -9.21 -1.45 -9.13
CA TRP A 305 -10.20 -1.89 -10.12
C TRP A 305 -10.49 -0.74 -11.10
N PRO A 306 -10.74 -1.02 -12.39
CA PRO A 306 -11.02 0.02 -13.38
C PRO A 306 -12.17 0.95 -12.97
N GLU A 307 -13.19 0.39 -12.31
CA GLU A 307 -14.38 1.11 -11.82
C GLU A 307 -14.16 1.86 -10.49
N SER A 308 -13.00 1.65 -9.83
CA SER A 308 -12.69 2.18 -8.49
C SER A 308 -11.51 3.15 -8.47
N SER A 309 -10.94 3.48 -9.64
CA SER A 309 -9.93 4.54 -9.76
C SER A 309 -10.52 5.87 -9.28
N PRO A 310 -9.84 6.58 -8.35
CA PRO A 310 -10.25 7.91 -7.91
C PRO A 310 -10.23 8.95 -9.03
#